data_AF-A0A6C0AR58-F1
#
_entry.id   AF-A0A6C0AR58-F1
#
_cell.length_a   1.000
_cell.length_b   1.000
_cell.length_c   1.000
_cell.angle_alpha   90.00
_cell.angle_beta   90.00
_cell.angle_gamma   90.00
#
_symmetry.space_group_name_H-M   'P 1'
#
loop_
_entity.id
_entity.type
_entity.pdbx_description
1 polymer ?
#
loop_
_entity_poly.entity_id
_entity_poly.type
_entity_poly.pdbx_seq_one_letter_code
_entity_poly.pdbx_strand_id
1 'polypeptide(L)'
;MSNSNMFTTGIFPQTELQDAYQFNTFSQYINNNGLATKFSPNCIFCSSNDTRVLLNDGSFRQCNTCKKQFKSKIIAALSSNKV
;
A
#
# COMPACT_ATOMS: atom_id res chain seq x y z
N MET A 1 -26.59 35.91 -9.30
CA MET A 1 -25.76 34.69 -9.37
C MET A 1 -25.00 34.58 -8.07
N SER A 2 -25.46 33.74 -7.15
CA SER A 2 -24.86 33.59 -5.82
C SER A 2 -23.86 32.44 -5.87
N ASN A 3 -22.60 32.74 -5.55
CA ASN A 3 -21.54 31.75 -5.45
C ASN A 3 -21.24 31.55 -3.97
N SER A 4 -21.68 30.43 -3.40
CA SER A 4 -21.58 30.14 -1.98
C SER A 4 -20.72 28.89 -1.76
N ASN A 5 -19.40 29.10 -1.66
CA ASN A 5 -18.48 28.20 -0.97
C ASN A 5 -17.75 29.00 0.09
N MET A 6 -18.51 29.54 1.05
CA MET A 6 -17.96 30.13 2.25
C MET A 6 -17.76 28.96 3.22
N PHE A 7 -16.52 28.50 3.37
CA PHE A 7 -16.17 27.67 4.51
C PHE A 7 -16.41 28.53 5.75
N THR A 8 -17.52 28.29 6.43
CA THR A 8 -17.88 28.95 7.68
C THR A 8 -16.82 28.64 8.72
N THR A 9 -15.87 29.56 8.86
CA THR A 9 -14.92 29.66 9.95
C THR A 9 -15.71 29.75 11.26
N GLY A 10 -15.90 28.62 11.95
CA GLY A 10 -16.44 28.66 13.32
C GLY A 10 -17.14 27.41 13.86
N ILE A 11 -17.39 26.36 13.07
CA ILE A 11 -18.18 25.19 13.56
C ILE A 11 -17.40 23.88 13.55
N PHE A 12 -16.10 23.90 13.26
CA PHE A 12 -15.26 22.72 13.40
C PHE A 12 -14.29 22.94 14.56
N PRO A 13 -14.33 22.09 15.61
CA PRO A 13 -13.33 22.18 16.66
C PRO A 13 -11.96 21.96 16.02
N GLN A 14 -11.12 23.00 16.09
CA GLN A 14 -9.76 22.93 15.59
C GLN A 14 -8.96 22.08 16.57
N THR A 15 -8.35 21.01 16.08
CA THR A 15 -7.41 20.22 16.87
C THR A 15 -6.21 21.07 17.25
N GLU A 16 -5.88 21.13 18.54
CA GLU A 16 -4.67 21.79 19.03
C GLU A 16 -3.42 21.21 18.37
N LEU A 17 -2.39 22.04 18.20
CA LEU A 17 -1.17 21.66 17.48
C LEU A 17 -0.55 20.36 18.02
N GLN A 18 -0.55 20.18 19.33
CA GLN A 18 0.01 19.01 20.00
C GLN A 18 -0.77 17.73 19.67
N ASP A 19 -2.10 17.82 19.61
CA ASP A 19 -2.99 16.71 19.28
C ASP A 19 -2.97 16.41 17.77
N ALA A 20 -2.75 17.42 16.92
CA ALA A 20 -2.62 17.25 15.47
C ALA A 20 -1.43 16.35 15.11
N TYR A 21 -0.33 16.40 15.87
CA TYR A 21 0.80 15.49 15.69
C TYR A 21 0.57 14.10 16.30
N GLN A 22 -0.41 13.94 17.19
CA GLN A 22 -0.86 12.63 17.69
C GLN A 22 -1.82 11.93 16.73
N PHE A 23 -2.38 12.65 15.74
CA PHE A 23 -3.05 12.03 14.57
C PHE A 23 -2.01 11.36 13.68
N ASN A 24 -1.51 10.25 14.18
CA ASN A 24 -0.86 9.25 13.38
C ASN A 24 -1.95 8.69 12.45
N THR A 25 -1.80 8.85 11.12
CA THR A 25 -2.55 8.08 10.11
C THR A 25 -2.14 6.60 10.14
N PHE A 26 -2.00 6.04 11.34
CA PHE A 26 -1.85 4.64 11.59
C PHE A 26 -3.21 4.01 11.32
N SER A 27 -3.37 3.63 10.06
CA SER A 27 -4.31 2.58 9.72
C SER A 27 -4.02 1.40 10.64
N GLN A 28 -5.06 0.84 11.28
CA GLN A 28 -5.01 -0.35 12.14
C GLN A 28 -4.33 -1.58 11.51
N TYR A 29 -3.98 -1.51 10.22
CA TYR A 29 -3.19 -2.49 9.48
C TYR A 29 -1.66 -2.31 9.64
N ILE A 30 -1.17 -1.20 10.22
CA ILE A 30 0.25 -0.87 10.38
C ILE A 30 0.63 -0.99 11.85
N ASN A 31 0.55 -2.19 12.42
CA ASN A 31 1.11 -2.45 13.75
C ASN A 31 2.59 -2.88 13.62
N ASN A 32 3.48 -2.07 14.18
CA ASN A 32 4.75 -2.41 14.85
C ASN A 32 5.56 -3.65 14.39
N ASN A 33 5.65 -3.91 13.08
CA ASN A 33 6.77 -4.62 12.43
C ASN A 33 6.79 -4.47 10.89
N GLY A 34 6.03 -3.52 10.35
CA GLY A 34 5.75 -3.39 8.92
C GLY A 34 4.90 -4.56 8.42
N LEU A 35 3.98 -4.33 7.49
CA LEU A 35 3.46 -5.47 6.74
C LEU A 35 4.69 -6.18 6.15
N ALA A 36 4.89 -7.46 6.47
CA ALA A 36 5.77 -8.32 5.69
C ALA A 36 5.09 -8.49 4.31
N THR A 37 5.15 -7.44 3.49
CA THR A 37 4.58 -7.36 2.16
C THR A 37 5.39 -8.29 1.28
N LYS A 38 4.89 -9.51 1.11
CA LYS A 38 5.50 -10.46 0.17
C LYS A 38 5.06 -10.07 -1.24
N PHE A 39 6.00 -9.96 -2.17
CA PHE A 39 5.66 -9.70 -3.57
C PHE A 39 5.36 -11.01 -4.30
N SER A 40 4.32 -11.02 -5.13
CA SER A 40 3.93 -12.17 -5.94
C SER A 40 5.02 -12.52 -6.96
N PRO A 41 5.39 -13.81 -7.08
CA PRO A 41 6.30 -14.26 -8.13
C PRO A 41 5.61 -14.44 -9.50
N ASN A 42 4.30 -14.27 -9.59
CA ASN A 42 3.57 -14.55 -10.83
C ASN A 42 3.70 -13.39 -11.82
N CYS A 43 4.00 -13.72 -13.08
CA CYS A 43 4.01 -12.76 -14.17
C CYS A 43 2.60 -12.26 -14.48
N ILE A 44 2.40 -10.94 -14.49
CA ILE A 44 1.12 -10.32 -14.83
C ILE A 44 0.69 -10.49 -16.30
N PHE A 45 1.61 -10.91 -17.18
CA PHE A 45 1.38 -10.99 -18.63
C PHE A 45 1.07 -12.40 -19.11
N CYS A 46 1.75 -13.41 -18.54
CA CYS A 46 1.65 -14.80 -18.99
C CYS A 46 1.30 -15.78 -17.86
N SER A 47 1.07 -15.27 -16.65
CA SER A 47 0.76 -16.06 -15.46
C SER A 47 1.82 -17.10 -15.05
N SER A 48 2.98 -17.10 -15.70
CA SER A 48 4.11 -17.96 -15.35
C SER A 48 4.71 -17.55 -14.00
N ASN A 49 5.11 -18.56 -13.21
CA ASN A 49 5.82 -18.37 -11.94
C ASN A 49 7.35 -18.29 -12.15
N ASP A 50 7.83 -18.54 -13.37
CA ASP A 50 9.25 -18.45 -13.72
C ASP A 50 9.64 -16.97 -13.93
N THR A 51 9.90 -16.30 -12.80
CA THR A 51 10.28 -14.90 -12.77
C THR A 51 11.47 -14.65 -11.84
N ARG A 52 12.34 -13.74 -12.26
CA ARG A 52 13.55 -13.32 -11.56
C ARG A 52 13.35 -11.95 -10.93
N VAL A 53 13.84 -11.77 -9.71
CA VAL A 53 13.85 -10.50 -9.00
C VAL A 53 14.96 -9.59 -9.55
N LEU A 54 14.64 -8.31 -9.78
CA LEU A 54 15.58 -7.29 -10.25
C LEU A 54 15.99 -6.29 -9.16
N LEU A 55 15.18 -6.13 -8.11
CA LEU A 55 15.45 -5.25 -6.96
C LEU A 55 15.41 -6.05 -5.66
N ASN A 56 16.24 -5.70 -4.68
CA ASN A 56 16.37 -6.46 -3.42
C ASN A 56 15.07 -6.60 -2.61
N ASP A 57 14.13 -5.68 -2.79
CA ASP A 57 12.82 -5.70 -2.15
C ASP A 57 11.83 -6.69 -2.80
N GLY A 58 12.10 -7.18 -4.02
CA GLY A 58 11.20 -8.07 -4.77
C GLY A 58 10.07 -7.35 -5.52
N SER A 59 10.02 -6.02 -5.48
CA SER A 59 8.93 -5.22 -6.06
C SER A 59 8.97 -5.18 -7.59
N PHE A 60 10.14 -5.41 -8.18
CA PHE A 60 10.34 -5.44 -9.63
C PHE A 60 10.93 -6.77 -10.07
N ARG A 61 10.29 -7.38 -11.08
CA ARG A 61 10.60 -8.73 -11.56
C ARG A 61 10.66 -8.76 -13.09
N GLN A 62 11.42 -9.71 -13.62
CA GLN A 62 11.45 -10.08 -15.03
C GLN A 62 10.91 -11.50 -15.18
N CYS A 63 10.00 -11.72 -16.13
CA CYS A 63 9.56 -13.07 -16.47
C CYS A 63 10.54 -13.72 -17.45
N ASN A 64 10.97 -14.94 -17.15
CA ASN A 64 11.87 -15.71 -18.01
C ASN A 64 11.15 -16.32 -19.21
N THR A 65 9.84 -16.54 -19.12
CA THR A 65 9.01 -17.08 -20.20
C THR A 65 8.71 -16.04 -21.27
N CYS A 66 8.13 -14.88 -20.89
CA CYS A 66 7.73 -13.84 -21.86
C CYS A 66 8.76 -12.70 -21.99
N LYS A 67 9.87 -12.76 -21.27
CA LYS A 67 10.98 -11.78 -21.24
C LYS A 67 10.62 -10.36 -20.81
N LYS A 68 9.36 -10.10 -20.43
CA LYS A 68 8.88 -8.79 -19.97
C LYS A 68 9.24 -8.53 -18.50
N GLN A 69 9.51 -7.26 -18.21
CA GLN A 69 9.69 -6.75 -16.84
C GLN A 69 8.37 -6.18 -16.31
N PHE A 70 8.11 -6.32 -15.01
CA PHE A 70 6.87 -5.88 -14.39
C PHE A 70 7.06 -5.56 -12.90
N LYS A 71 6.18 -4.68 -12.40
CA LYS A 71 6.04 -4.44 -10.96
C LYS A 71 5.18 -5.53 -10.33
N SER A 72 5.73 -6.22 -9.34
CA SER A 72 5.08 -7.33 -8.65
C SER A 72 3.93 -6.82 -7.77
N LYS A 73 2.83 -7.57 -7.74
CA LYS A 73 1.71 -7.28 -6.82
C LYS A 73 2.11 -7.65 -5.40
N ILE A 74 1.72 -6.82 -4.42
CA ILE A 74 1.86 -7.14 -3.00
C ILE A 74 0.81 -8.20 -2.65
N ILE A 75 1.27 -9.34 -2.16
CA ILE A 75 0.46 -10.34 -1.49
C ILE A 75 0.60 -10.02 0.00
N ALA A 76 -0.41 -9.38 0.59
CA ALA A 76 -0.50 -9.34 2.03
C ALA A 76 -0.51 -10.79 2.51
N ALA A 77 0.43 -11.17 3.37
CA ALA A 77 0.34 -12.44 4.07
C ALA A 77 -0.87 -12.34 5.01
N LEU A 78 -2.06 -12.64 4.49
CA LEU A 78 -3.20 -12.97 5.31
C LEU A 78 -2.75 -14.20 6.10
N SER A 79 -2.36 -14.00 7.35
CA SER A 79 -2.26 -15.10 8.30
C SER A 79 -3.65 -15.72 8.35
N SER A 80 -3.85 -16.80 7.60
CA SER A 80 -5.04 -17.64 7.73
C SER A 80 -4.98 -18.23 9.13
N ASN A 81 -5.60 -17.51 10.07
CA ASN A 81 -5.91 -18.03 11.39
C ASN A 81 -7.01 -19.07 11.16
N LYS A 82 -6.58 -20.32 11.01
CA LYS A 82 -7.47 -21.48 10.90
C LYS A 82 -7.87 -21.83 12.33
N VAL A 83 -9.05 -21.35 12.74
CA VAL A 83 -9.78 -21.83 13.92
C VAL A 83 -10.41 -23.17 13.59
#